data_AF-A0A7C6FHI5-F1
#
_entry.id   AF-A0A7C6FHI5-F1
#
_cell.length_a   1.000
_cell.length_b   1.000
_cell.length_c   1.000
_cell.angle_alpha   90.00
_cell.angle_beta   90.00
_cell.angle_gamma   90.00
#
_symmetry.space_group_name_H-M   'P 1'
#
loop_
_entity.id
_entity.type
_entity.pdbx_description
1 polymer ?
#
loop_
_entity_poly.entity_id
_entity_poly.type
_entity_poly.pdbx_seq_one_letter_code
_entity_poly.pdbx_strand_id
1 'polypeptide(L)'
;MIVIFIVGYTLIALEHPIKINKTATALLLAAIIWAVFALMGPNSDNSAALIHHLGEISEILFFLLGAMTIVEIVDRHEGFRIITDKITTKNKRKLLWVISILTFFMSAVLDNLTTAIVMVALLRKLIDDKHDRWFFAGMVILAANSGGAWSPIGDITTIML
;
A
#
# COMPACT_ATOMS: atom_id res chain seq x y z
N MET A 1 -23.36 -11.03 12.41
CA MET A 1 -22.03 -10.92 11.75
C MET A 1 -22.13 -10.39 10.33
N ILE A 2 -22.79 -11.10 9.40
CA ILE A 2 -22.86 -10.68 7.98
C ILE A 2 -23.49 -9.29 7.79
N VAL A 3 -24.61 -8.99 8.44
CA VAL A 3 -25.26 -7.67 8.33
C VAL A 3 -24.35 -6.54 8.83
N ILE A 4 -23.68 -6.74 9.98
CA ILE A 4 -22.72 -5.78 10.56
C ILE A 4 -21.56 -5.55 9.58
N PHE A 5 -21.04 -6.63 9.00
CA PHE A 5 -19.98 -6.57 7.99
C PHE A 5 -20.40 -5.77 6.76
N ILE A 6 -21.55 -6.07 6.15
CA ILE A 6 -22.04 -5.35 4.96
C ILE A 6 -22.25 -3.87 5.27
N VAL A 7 -22.88 -3.53 6.39
CA VAL A 7 -23.13 -2.14 6.78
C VAL A 7 -21.81 -1.41 7.03
N GLY A 8 -20.90 -2.00 7.81
CA GLY A 8 -19.60 -1.40 8.09
C GLY A 8 -18.76 -1.20 6.83
N TYR A 9 -18.71 -2.19 5.95
CA TYR A 9 -17.97 -2.07 4.69
C TYR A 9 -18.60 -1.02 3.76
N THR A 10 -19.93 -0.93 3.73
CA THR A 10 -20.65 0.13 3.01
C THR A 10 -20.28 1.52 3.56
N LEU A 11 -20.19 1.66 4.89
CA LEU A 11 -19.77 2.93 5.51
C LEU A 11 -18.31 3.30 5.18
N ILE A 12 -17.42 2.31 5.05
CA ILE A 12 -16.04 2.54 4.58
C ILE A 12 -16.03 3.01 3.12
N ALA A 13 -16.78 2.34 2.25
CA ALA A 13 -16.88 2.70 0.83
C ALA A 13 -17.50 4.09 0.61
N LEU A 14 -18.46 4.47 1.47
CA LEU A 14 -19.14 5.76 1.45
C LEU A 14 -18.42 6.85 2.28
N GLU A 15 -17.13 6.69 2.58
CA GLU A 15 -16.33 7.72 3.27
C GLU A 15 -16.49 9.11 2.63
N HIS A 16 -16.37 9.19 1.29
CA HIS A 16 -16.36 10.47 0.58
C HIS A 16 -17.65 11.29 0.78
N PRO A 17 -18.87 10.73 0.65
CA PRO A 17 -20.10 11.44 0.99
C PRO A 17 -20.31 11.65 2.50
N ILE A 18 -19.86 10.72 3.36
CA ILE A 18 -20.13 10.74 4.81
C ILE A 18 -19.11 11.60 5.58
N LYS A 19 -17.95 11.89 4.98
CA LYS A 19 -16.83 12.66 5.56
C LYS A 19 -16.30 12.10 6.89
N ILE A 20 -16.51 10.81 7.15
CA ILE A 20 -15.93 10.09 8.29
C ILE A 20 -14.70 9.35 7.78
N ASN A 21 -13.56 9.52 8.46
CA ASN A 21 -12.30 8.87 8.10
C ASN A 21 -12.46 7.34 8.03
N LYS A 22 -12.09 6.75 6.89
CA LYS A 22 -12.15 5.30 6.64
C LYS A 22 -11.44 4.43 7.68
N THR A 23 -10.33 4.90 8.25
CA THR A 23 -9.63 4.21 9.35
C THR A 23 -10.50 4.16 10.60
N ALA A 24 -11.19 5.25 10.94
CA ALA A 24 -12.06 5.30 12.11
C ALA A 24 -13.27 4.36 11.96
N THR A 25 -13.91 4.34 10.78
CA THR A 25 -15.02 3.44 10.48
C THR A 25 -14.57 1.97 10.46
N ALA A 26 -13.38 1.67 9.94
CA ALA A 26 -12.82 0.33 9.94
C ALA A 26 -12.50 -0.17 11.37
N LEU A 27 -11.89 0.67 12.21
CA LEU A 27 -11.59 0.35 13.61
C LEU A 27 -12.88 0.10 14.41
N LEU A 28 -13.90 0.93 14.20
CA LEU A 28 -15.20 0.78 14.85
C LEU A 28 -15.88 -0.52 14.42
N LEU A 29 -15.87 -0.84 13.12
CA LEU A 29 -16.39 -2.11 12.60
C LEU A 29 -15.66 -3.31 13.24
N ALA A 30 -14.33 -3.27 13.29
CA ALA A 30 -13.53 -4.32 13.91
C ALA A 30 -13.89 -4.51 15.38
N ALA A 31 -13.99 -3.41 16.15
CA ALA A 31 -14.37 -3.45 17.56
C ALA A 31 -15.78 -4.05 17.78
N ILE A 32 -16.76 -3.66 16.96
CA ILE A 32 -18.14 -4.21 17.04
C ILE A 32 -18.15 -5.71 16.70
N ILE A 33 -17.46 -6.12 15.63
CA ILE A 33 -17.40 -7.53 15.22
C ILE A 33 -16.75 -8.36 16.33
N TRP A 34 -15.64 -7.90 16.90
CA TRP A 34 -14.96 -8.60 17.99
C TRP A 34 -15.80 -8.65 19.27
N ALA A 35 -16.48 -7.56 19.63
CA ALA A 35 -17.37 -7.52 20.79
C ALA A 35 -18.53 -8.51 20.65
N VAL A 36 -19.19 -8.55 19.48
CA VAL A 36 -20.30 -9.48 19.25
C VAL A 36 -19.80 -10.93 19.16
N PHE A 37 -18.61 -11.17 18.60
CA PHE A 37 -18.00 -12.51 18.59
C PHE A 37 -17.68 -13.01 20.01
N ALA A 38 -17.13 -12.14 20.87
CA ALA A 38 -16.84 -12.49 22.27
C ALA A 38 -18.10 -12.82 23.09
N LEU A 39 -19.23 -12.17 22.80
CA LEU A 39 -20.49 -12.33 23.55
C LEU A 39 -21.39 -13.46 23.02
N MET A 40 -21.34 -13.74 21.72
CA MET A 40 -22.27 -14.68 21.06
C MET A 40 -21.56 -15.88 20.41
N GLY A 41 -20.25 -15.99 20.55
CA GLY A 41 -19.44 -17.08 20.00
C GLY A 41 -19.67 -18.42 20.71
N PRO A 42 -19.41 -19.57 20.04
CA PRO A 42 -19.54 -20.89 20.64
C PRO A 42 -18.69 -21.05 21.91
N ASN A 43 -19.18 -21.74 22.95
CA ASN A 43 -18.57 -21.84 24.29
C ASN A 43 -17.31 -22.74 24.39
N SER A 44 -16.49 -22.84 23.34
CA SER A 44 -15.29 -23.70 23.33
C SER A 44 -14.05 -22.90 22.95
N ASP A 45 -13.20 -22.56 23.93
CA ASP A 45 -11.82 -22.09 23.75
C ASP A 45 -11.57 -21.07 22.61
N ASN A 46 -12.44 -20.06 22.50
CA ASN A 46 -12.32 -19.00 21.50
C ASN A 46 -11.04 -18.15 21.66
N SER A 47 -10.40 -18.19 22.83
CA SER A 47 -9.18 -17.43 23.12
C SER A 47 -8.00 -17.86 22.27
N ALA A 48 -7.82 -19.17 22.05
CA ALA A 48 -6.70 -19.69 21.26
C ALA A 48 -6.79 -19.29 19.78
N ALA A 49 -7.98 -19.42 19.18
CA ALA A 49 -8.23 -19.01 17.80
C ALA A 49 -8.12 -17.49 17.60
N LEU A 50 -8.61 -16.70 18.57
CA LEU A 50 -8.46 -15.24 18.53
C LEU A 50 -7.00 -14.81 18.65
N ILE A 51 -6.22 -15.43 19.55
CA ILE A 51 -4.79 -15.16 19.69
C ILE A 51 -4.04 -15.53 18.41
N HIS A 52 -4.40 -16.64 17.76
CA HIS A 52 -3.81 -17.03 16.47
C HIS A 52 -4.03 -15.97 15.39
N HIS A 53 -5.28 -15.58 15.14
CA HIS A 53 -5.59 -14.55 14.14
C HIS A 53 -5.03 -13.18 14.51
N LEU A 54 -5.02 -12.83 15.80
CA LEU A 54 -4.39 -11.60 16.26
C LEU A 54 -2.89 -11.62 16.01
N GLY A 55 -2.24 -12.77 16.20
CA GLY A 55 -0.82 -12.98 15.91
C GLY A 55 -0.50 -12.73 14.43
N GLU A 56 -1.21 -13.41 13.53
CA GLU A 56 -1.05 -13.23 12.07
C GLU A 56 -1.26 -11.78 11.63
N ILE A 57 -2.34 -11.13 12.10
CA ILE A 57 -2.63 -9.73 11.76
C ILE A 57 -1.56 -8.81 12.34
N SER A 58 -1.11 -9.06 13.57
CA SER A 58 -0.08 -8.26 14.22
C SER A 58 1.25 -8.36 13.50
N GLU A 59 1.64 -9.56 13.04
CA GLU A 59 2.85 -9.77 12.23
C GLU A 59 2.82 -8.91 10.97
N ILE A 60 1.71 -8.97 10.21
CA ILE A 60 1.53 -8.14 9.02
C ILE A 60 1.57 -6.65 9.38
N LEU A 61 0.91 -6.23 10.46
CA LEU A 61 0.91 -4.83 10.90
C LEU A 61 2.31 -4.34 11.29
N PHE A 62 3.07 -5.12 12.06
CA PHE A 62 4.44 -4.76 12.46
C PHE A 62 5.39 -4.73 11.27
N PHE A 63 5.24 -5.69 10.34
CA PHE A 63 5.97 -5.71 9.09
C PHE A 63 5.69 -4.45 8.26
N LEU A 64 4.42 -4.12 8.03
CA LEU A 64 4.01 -2.95 7.25
C LEU A 64 4.39 -1.64 7.92
N LEU A 65 4.27 -1.55 9.25
CA LEU A 65 4.70 -0.38 10.03
C LEU A 65 6.20 -0.15 9.85
N GLY A 66 7.02 -1.19 9.99
CA GLY A 66 8.45 -1.13 9.80
C GLY A 66 8.82 -0.76 8.36
N ALA A 67 8.24 -1.44 7.38
CA ALA A 67 8.48 -1.20 5.97
C ALA A 67 8.10 0.24 5.55
N MET A 68 6.88 0.69 5.86
CA MET A 68 6.45 2.06 5.55
C MET A 68 7.30 3.11 6.28
N THR A 69 7.70 2.86 7.52
CA THR A 69 8.58 3.78 8.27
C THR A 69 9.95 3.91 7.62
N ILE A 70 10.56 2.80 7.18
CA ILE A 70 11.84 2.84 6.47
C ILE A 70 11.70 3.64 5.18
N VAL A 71 10.63 3.43 4.41
CA VAL A 71 10.43 4.18 3.16
C VAL A 71 10.23 5.66 3.43
N GLU A 72 9.42 6.03 4.43
CA GLU A 72 9.21 7.42 4.82
C GLU A 72 10.54 8.08 5.22
N ILE A 73 11.37 7.41 6.03
CA ILE A 73 12.69 7.93 6.41
C ILE A 73 13.59 8.11 5.18
N VAL A 74 13.60 7.15 4.26
CA VAL A 74 14.38 7.24 3.01
C VAL A 74 13.91 8.41 2.14
N ASP A 75 12.60 8.63 2.00
CA ASP A 75 12.07 9.77 1.23
C ASP A 75 12.40 11.11 1.89
N ARG A 76 12.23 11.19 3.22
CA ARG A 76 12.54 12.39 4.02
C ARG A 76 13.99 12.82 3.94
N HIS A 77 14.92 11.88 3.75
CA HIS A 77 16.35 12.15 3.56
C HIS A 77 16.75 12.23 2.09
N GLU A 78 15.79 12.36 1.17
CA GLU A 78 16.01 12.44 -0.27
C GLU A 78 16.80 11.23 -0.81
N GLY A 79 16.68 10.05 -0.21
CA GLY A 79 17.39 8.85 -0.63
C GLY A 79 17.07 8.46 -2.07
N PHE A 80 15.84 8.70 -2.52
CA PHE A 80 15.43 8.51 -3.91
C PHE A 80 16.06 9.51 -4.88
N ARG A 81 16.56 10.64 -4.39
CA ARG A 81 17.25 11.65 -5.21
C ARG A 81 18.60 11.13 -5.69
N ILE A 82 19.28 10.30 -4.90
CA ILE A 82 20.52 9.61 -5.30
C ILE A 82 20.31 8.76 -6.57
N ILE A 83 19.13 8.16 -6.68
CA ILE A 83 18.76 7.33 -7.84
C ILE A 83 18.45 8.24 -9.04
N THR A 84 17.71 9.33 -8.85
CA THR A 84 17.35 10.24 -9.95
C THR A 84 18.48 11.10 -10.46
N ASP A 85 19.42 11.51 -9.62
CA ASP A 85 20.56 12.34 -10.01
C ASP A 85 21.51 11.58 -10.96
N LYS A 86 21.45 10.23 -10.94
CA LYS A 86 22.15 9.37 -11.91
C LYS A 86 21.42 9.24 -13.26
N ILE A 87 20.17 9.67 -13.37
CA ILE A 87 19.38 9.60 -14.61
C ILE A 87 19.65 10.88 -15.43
N THR A 88 20.59 10.81 -16.37
CA THR A 88 21.00 11.96 -17.20
C THR A 88 20.40 11.95 -18.62
N THR A 89 19.57 10.94 -18.95
CA THR A 89 19.11 10.76 -20.33
C THR A 89 18.01 11.76 -20.72
N LYS A 90 18.20 12.46 -21.84
CA LYS A 90 17.21 13.41 -22.39
C LYS A 90 16.22 12.76 -23.36
N ASN A 91 16.44 11.49 -23.73
CA ASN A 91 15.57 10.80 -24.68
C ASN A 91 14.35 10.21 -23.95
N LYS A 92 13.16 10.71 -24.28
CA LYS A 92 11.88 10.30 -23.66
C LYS A 92 11.69 8.77 -23.64
N ARG A 93 12.02 8.06 -24.73
CA ARG A 93 11.85 6.60 -24.79
C ARG A 93 12.80 5.87 -23.84
N LYS A 94 14.07 6.29 -23.79
CA LYS A 94 15.05 5.70 -22.86
C LYS A 94 14.69 6.01 -21.42
N LEU A 95 14.27 7.25 -21.14
CA LEU A 95 13.82 7.66 -19.81
C LEU A 95 12.63 6.80 -19.33
N LEU A 96 11.66 6.54 -20.21
CA LEU A 96 10.49 5.73 -19.88
C LEU A 96 10.89 4.31 -19.46
N TRP A 97 11.77 3.67 -20.23
CA TRP A 97 12.26 2.33 -19.91
C TRP A 97 13.03 2.30 -18.59
N VAL A 98 13.92 3.27 -18.37
CA VAL A 98 14.68 3.38 -17.12
C VAL A 98 13.74 3.54 -15.93
N ILE A 99 12.78 4.46 -16.00
CA ILE A 99 11.82 4.69 -14.92
C ILE A 99 10.94 3.48 -14.69
N SER A 100 10.45 2.81 -15.74
CA SER A 100 9.57 1.64 -15.60
C SER A 100 10.30 0.45 -14.98
N ILE A 101 11.52 0.15 -15.44
CA ILE A 101 12.34 -0.94 -14.88
C ILE A 101 12.71 -0.63 -13.43
N LEU A 102 13.12 0.61 -13.14
CA LEU A 102 13.44 1.02 -11.79
C LEU A 102 12.23 0.88 -10.86
N THR A 103 11.06 1.35 -11.31
CA THR A 103 9.80 1.25 -10.55
C THR A 103 9.44 -0.20 -10.26
N PHE A 104 9.60 -1.10 -11.24
CA PHE A 104 9.33 -2.52 -11.07
C PHE A 104 10.19 -3.13 -9.95
N PHE A 105 11.51 -2.94 -10.00
CA PHE A 105 12.41 -3.50 -8.99
C PHE A 105 12.27 -2.83 -7.63
N MET A 106 12.00 -1.51 -7.58
CA MET A 106 11.68 -0.84 -6.32
C MET A 106 10.42 -1.42 -5.70
N SER A 107 9.36 -1.62 -6.49
CA SER A 107 8.10 -2.17 -5.99
C SER A 107 8.17 -3.66 -5.67
N ALA A 108 9.19 -4.39 -6.11
CA ALA A 108 9.42 -5.75 -5.64
C ALA A 108 9.95 -5.78 -4.20
N VAL A 109 10.55 -4.69 -3.73
CA VAL A 109 11.12 -4.56 -2.39
C VAL A 109 10.23 -3.72 -1.47
N LEU A 110 9.46 -2.79 -2.04
CA LEU A 110 8.60 -1.85 -1.34
C LEU A 110 7.13 -2.08 -1.71
N ASP A 111 6.24 -1.58 -0.87
CA ASP A 111 4.81 -1.55 -1.14
C ASP A 111 4.45 -0.81 -2.45
N ASN A 112 3.43 -1.29 -3.16
CA ASN A 112 3.04 -0.81 -4.50
C ASN A 112 2.56 0.65 -4.51
N LEU A 113 1.81 1.08 -3.49
CA LEU A 113 1.27 2.43 -3.34
C LEU A 113 2.42 3.38 -3.01
N THR A 114 3.25 2.96 -2.07
CA THR A 114 4.43 3.70 -1.64
C THR A 114 5.39 3.95 -2.81
N THR A 115 5.69 2.91 -3.59
CA THR A 115 6.53 3.04 -4.79
C THR A 115 5.92 3.99 -5.81
N ALA A 116 4.61 3.91 -6.06
CA ALA A 116 3.93 4.80 -6.99
C ALA A 116 4.02 6.27 -6.56
N ILE A 117 3.81 6.58 -5.27
CA ILE A 117 3.92 7.95 -4.74
C ILE A 117 5.32 8.52 -4.97
N VAL A 118 6.35 7.76 -4.56
CA VAL A 118 7.75 8.18 -4.70
C VAL A 118 8.07 8.44 -6.17
N MET A 119 7.75 7.49 -7.05
CA MET A 119 8.06 7.62 -8.49
C MET A 119 7.29 8.76 -9.15
N VAL A 120 6.04 9.02 -8.75
CA VAL A 120 5.26 10.17 -9.24
C VAL A 120 5.84 11.50 -8.73
N ALA A 121 6.32 11.57 -7.49
CA ALA A 121 7.00 12.74 -6.97
C ALA A 121 8.31 13.03 -7.73
N LEU A 122 9.05 11.99 -8.09
CA LEU A 122 10.25 12.09 -8.93
C LEU A 122 9.91 12.52 -10.37
N LEU A 123 8.86 11.98 -10.98
CA LEU A 123 8.43 12.36 -12.32
C LEU A 123 8.11 13.86 -12.43
N ARG A 124 7.60 14.49 -11.36
CA ARG A 124 7.36 15.94 -11.32
C ARG A 124 8.64 16.78 -11.42
N LYS A 125 9.79 16.23 -11.00
CA LYS A 125 11.11 16.89 -11.08
C LYS A 125 11.83 16.59 -12.41
N LEU A 126 11.55 15.46 -13.03
CA LEU A 126 12.23 15.00 -14.25
C LEU A 126 11.52 15.38 -15.55
N ILE A 127 10.19 15.59 -15.50
CA ILE A 127 9.36 15.86 -16.68
C ILE A 127 8.49 17.10 -16.41
N ASP A 128 8.84 18.19 -17.11
CA ASP A 128 8.11 19.45 -17.05
C ASP A 128 6.78 19.36 -17.80
N ASP A 129 6.76 18.68 -18.95
CA ASP A 129 5.56 18.56 -19.79
C ASP A 129 4.47 17.73 -19.10
N LYS A 130 3.28 18.32 -18.99
CA LYS A 130 2.15 17.69 -18.29
C LYS A 130 1.70 16.43 -19.01
N HIS A 131 1.58 16.43 -20.34
CA HIS A 131 1.04 15.30 -21.09
C HIS A 131 1.96 14.08 -20.96
N ASP A 132 3.26 14.28 -21.17
CA ASP A 132 4.26 13.23 -21.00
C ASP A 132 4.30 12.71 -19.56
N ARG A 133 4.23 13.60 -18.57
CA ARG A 133 4.24 13.20 -17.17
C ARG A 133 3.06 12.30 -16.80
N TRP A 134 1.87 12.55 -17.35
CA TRP A 134 0.70 11.69 -17.13
C TRP A 134 0.88 10.32 -17.77
N PHE A 135 1.44 10.26 -18.98
CA PHE A 135 1.74 8.99 -19.64
C PHE A 135 2.77 8.17 -18.84
N PHE A 136 3.84 8.81 -18.39
CA PHE A 136 4.87 8.16 -17.57
C PHE A 136 4.31 7.73 -16.21
N ALA A 137 3.44 8.53 -15.59
CA ALA A 137 2.79 8.16 -14.34
C ALA A 137 1.92 6.90 -14.51
N GLY A 138 1.20 6.77 -15.63
CA GLY A 138 0.47 5.54 -15.96
C GLY A 138 1.39 4.33 -16.06
N MET A 139 2.53 4.47 -16.75
CA MET A 139 3.52 3.40 -16.86
C MET A 139 4.18 3.04 -15.52
N VAL A 140 4.42 4.02 -14.66
CA VAL A 140 4.89 3.81 -13.29
C VAL A 140 3.89 2.98 -12.49
N ILE A 141 2.59 3.30 -12.56
CA ILE A 141 1.56 2.54 -11.84
C ILE A 141 1.51 1.09 -12.32
N LEU A 142 1.58 0.87 -13.64
CA LEU A 142 1.64 -0.47 -14.22
C LEU A 142 2.88 -1.26 -13.76
N ALA A 143 4.04 -0.62 -13.79
CA ALA A 143 5.30 -1.22 -13.37
C ALA A 143 5.34 -1.50 -11.87
N ALA A 144 4.81 -0.61 -11.03
CA ALA A 144 4.75 -0.78 -9.58
C ALA A 144 3.87 -1.97 -9.22
N ASN A 145 2.63 -2.03 -9.72
CA ASN A 145 1.75 -3.17 -9.47
C ASN A 145 2.34 -4.50 -9.97
N SER A 146 3.04 -4.47 -11.12
CA SER A 146 3.71 -5.67 -11.63
C SER A 146 4.90 -6.10 -10.76
N GLY A 147 5.65 -5.15 -10.22
CA GLY A 147 6.78 -5.42 -9.32
C GLY A 147 6.34 -5.91 -7.95
N GLY A 148 5.31 -5.30 -7.38
CA GLY A 148 4.70 -5.71 -6.11
C GLY A 148 4.18 -7.14 -6.15
N ALA A 149 3.44 -7.49 -7.20
CA ALA A 149 2.94 -8.85 -7.39
C ALA A 149 4.05 -9.89 -7.68
N TRP A 150 5.23 -9.47 -8.12
CA TRP A 150 6.34 -10.37 -8.43
C TRP A 150 7.09 -10.85 -7.17
N SER A 151 6.95 -10.15 -6.04
CA SER A 151 7.68 -10.42 -4.81
C SER A 151 6.74 -10.67 -3.63
N PRO A 152 7.05 -11.64 -2.74
CA PRO A 152 6.30 -11.83 -1.50
C PRO A 152 6.31 -10.60 -0.59
N ILE A 153 7.32 -9.73 -0.72
CA ILE A 153 7.48 -8.54 0.14
C ILE A 153 6.70 -7.32 -0.40
N GLY A 154 6.53 -7.24 -1.73
CA GLY A 154 6.07 -6.02 -2.41
C GLY A 154 4.57 -5.80 -2.40
N ASP A 155 3.77 -6.83 -2.12
CA ASP A 155 2.32 -6.72 -1.99
C ASP A 155 1.79 -7.64 -0.88
N ILE A 156 0.96 -7.07 -0.01
CA ILE A 156 0.30 -7.75 1.11
C ILE A 156 -0.59 -8.89 0.59
N THR A 157 -1.16 -8.72 -0.61
CA THR A 157 -1.97 -9.78 -1.24
C THR A 157 -1.16 -11.03 -1.57
N THR A 158 0.14 -10.89 -1.83
CA THR A 158 1.07 -12.02 -2.04
C THR A 158 1.46 -12.69 -0.72
N ILE A 159 1.48 -11.95 0.40
CA ILE A 159 1.72 -12.53 1.74
C ILE A 159 0.51 -13.36 2.21
N MET A 160 -0.70 -13.02 1.74
CA MET A 160 -1.93 -13.73 2.09
C MET A 160 -2.20 -15.00 1.26
N LEU A 161 -1.40 -15.30 0.23
CA LEU A 161 -1.52 -16.46 -0.67
C LEU A 161 -0.48 -17.53 -0.35
#